data_AF-A0A7C5K5V3-F1
#
_entry.id   AF-A0A7C5K5V3-F1
#
_cell.length_a   1.000
_cell.length_b   1.000
_cell.length_c   1.000
_cell.angle_alpha   90.00
_cell.angle_beta   90.00
_cell.angle_gamma   90.00
#
_symmetry.space_group_name_H-M   'P 1'
#
loop_
_entity.id
_entity.type
_entity.pdbx_description
1 polymer ?
#
loop_
_entity_poly.entity_id
_entity_poly.type
_entity_poly.pdbx_seq_one_letter_code
_entity_poly.pdbx_strand_id
1 'polypeptide(L)'
;MMEELSLHLLDIAMNSLAAGARCIQIAVLESQRRDRLILRVRDDGRGMDAATLQKVLNGATTTKASRRKKIGLGLALLRQTCEMCDGRLRVWSRPGRGTSVTASMRLSHVDRPPLGDLTATIEALCAASPDVDVQLRYHSDEGKFCFSSQELRQQKG
;
A
#
# COMPACT_ATOMS: atom_id res chain seq x y z
N MET A 1 -13.76 -3.81 -15.35
CA MET A 1 -13.85 -3.62 -13.89
C MET A 1 -12.59 -2.90 -13.47
N MET A 2 -12.70 -1.71 -12.91
CA MET A 2 -11.56 -0.93 -12.43
C MET A 2 -11.07 -1.59 -11.13
N GLU A 3 -9.77 -1.86 -11.02
CA GLU A 3 -9.20 -2.51 -9.83
C GLU A 3 -9.21 -1.54 -8.64
N GLU A 4 -9.69 -1.97 -7.47
CA GLU A 4 -9.82 -1.12 -6.29
C GLU A 4 -8.46 -0.79 -5.67
N LEU A 5 -8.33 0.41 -5.08
CA LEU A 5 -7.07 0.81 -4.45
C LEU A 5 -6.71 -0.04 -3.22
N SER A 6 -7.71 -0.59 -2.53
CA SER A 6 -7.60 -1.56 -1.45
C SER A 6 -6.82 -2.81 -1.87
N LEU A 7 -7.02 -3.30 -3.09
CA LEU A 7 -6.32 -4.47 -3.63
C LEU A 7 -4.84 -4.17 -3.87
N HIS A 8 -4.50 -2.96 -4.35
CA HIS A 8 -3.11 -2.53 -4.43
C HIS A 8 -2.46 -2.43 -3.05
N LEU A 9 -3.19 -1.94 -2.03
CA LEU A 9 -2.70 -1.91 -0.65
C LEU A 9 -2.44 -3.32 -0.12
N LEU A 10 -3.37 -4.25 -0.37
CA LEU A 10 -3.23 -5.66 0.00
C LEU A 10 -1.98 -6.28 -0.64
N ASP A 11 -1.79 -6.13 -1.95
CA ASP A 11 -0.64 -6.66 -2.67
C ASP A 11 0.69 -6.14 -2.10
N ILE A 12 0.76 -4.83 -1.81
CA ILE A 12 1.97 -4.22 -1.24
C ILE A 12 2.22 -4.76 0.18
N ALA A 13 1.18 -4.82 1.02
CA ALA A 13 1.30 -5.33 2.37
C ALA A 13 1.63 -6.84 2.41
N MET A 14 1.13 -7.65 1.47
CA MET A 14 1.53 -9.06 1.32
C MET A 14 3.01 -9.19 0.95
N ASN A 15 3.55 -8.28 0.14
CA ASN A 15 4.99 -8.22 -0.13
C ASN A 15 5.79 -7.86 1.13
N SER A 16 5.26 -7.00 1.99
CA SER A 16 5.86 -6.69 3.30
C SER A 16 5.90 -7.92 4.22
N LEU A 17 4.81 -8.70 4.27
CA LEU A 17 4.78 -9.98 5.01
C LEU A 17 5.84 -10.95 4.47
N ALA A 18 5.92 -11.13 3.15
CA ALA A 18 6.94 -11.96 2.50
C ALA A 18 8.38 -11.44 2.72
N ALA A 19 8.53 -10.16 3.06
CA ALA A 19 9.80 -9.54 3.43
C ALA A 19 10.16 -9.72 4.92
N GLY A 20 9.34 -10.44 5.70
CA GLY A 20 9.55 -10.69 7.12
C GLY A 20 9.23 -9.49 8.01
N ALA A 21 8.33 -8.61 7.59
CA ALA A 21 7.87 -7.50 8.42
C ALA A 21 7.16 -8.01 9.68
N ARG A 22 7.41 -7.35 10.81
CA ARG A 22 6.69 -7.55 12.09
C ARG A 22 5.67 -6.45 12.36
N CYS A 23 5.82 -5.30 11.72
CA CYS A 23 4.87 -4.20 11.75
C CYS A 23 4.60 -3.70 10.34
N ILE A 24 3.33 -3.63 9.96
CA ILE A 24 2.87 -3.05 8.70
C ILE A 24 1.92 -1.90 9.03
N GLN A 25 2.24 -0.72 8.52
CA GLN A 25 1.47 0.50 8.72
C GLN A 25 0.84 0.92 7.40
N ILE A 26 -0.48 0.82 7.32
CA ILE A 26 -1.29 1.31 6.22
C ILE A 26 -1.86 2.68 6.64
N ALA A 27 -1.71 3.67 5.77
CA ALA A 27 -2.27 5.00 5.98
C ALA A 27 -3.03 5.47 4.75
N VAL A 28 -4.22 6.02 4.98
CA VAL A 28 -5.08 6.66 3.99
C VAL A 28 -5.36 8.07 4.45
N LEU A 29 -4.98 9.05 3.62
CA LEU A 29 -5.23 10.46 3.90
C LEU A 29 -6.03 11.04 2.74
N GLU A 30 -7.25 11.42 3.04
CA GLU A 30 -8.16 12.12 2.14
C GLU A 30 -8.25 13.59 2.56
N SER A 31 -8.19 14.49 1.60
CA SER A 31 -8.49 15.89 1.84
C SER A 31 -9.19 16.46 0.62
N GLN A 32 -10.48 16.71 0.75
CA GLN A 32 -11.27 17.46 -0.23
C GLN A 32 -10.73 18.89 -0.33
N ARG A 33 -10.35 19.49 0.80
CA ARG A 33 -9.80 20.86 0.83
C ARG A 33 -8.50 21.01 0.02
N ARG A 34 -7.73 19.93 -0.11
CA ARG A 34 -6.49 19.88 -0.92
C ARG A 34 -6.66 19.10 -2.23
N ASP A 35 -7.87 18.64 -2.52
CA ASP A 35 -8.21 17.76 -3.65
C ASP A 35 -7.21 16.59 -3.80
N ARG A 36 -6.94 15.87 -2.70
CA ARG A 36 -5.85 14.89 -2.67
C ARG A 36 -6.16 13.64 -1.86
N LEU A 37 -5.86 12.49 -2.46
CA LEU A 37 -5.78 11.19 -1.80
C LEU A 37 -4.31 10.77 -1.68
N ILE A 38 -3.90 10.30 -0.50
CA ILE A 38 -2.60 9.69 -0.26
C ILE A 38 -2.80 8.33 0.38
N LEU A 39 -2.21 7.31 -0.24
CA LEU A 39 -2.16 5.95 0.26
C LEU A 39 -0.71 5.61 0.58
N ARG A 40 -0.45 5.03 1.75
CA ARG A 40 0.89 4.64 2.15
C ARG A 40 0.89 3.29 2.84
N VAL A 41 1.79 2.41 2.40
CA VAL A 41 2.18 1.20 3.13
C VAL A 41 3.62 1.39 3.60
N ARG A 42 3.88 1.15 4.88
CA ARG A 42 5.23 1.13 5.44
C ARG A 42 5.41 -0.14 6.25
N ASP A 43 6.55 -0.78 6.10
CA ASP A 43 6.92 -1.97 6.85
C ASP A 43 8.32 -1.84 7.48
N ASP A 44 8.64 -2.78 8.37
CA ASP A 44 9.94 -2.96 9.00
C ASP A 44 10.65 -4.24 8.52
N GLY A 45 10.30 -4.76 7.34
CA GLY A 45 10.88 -5.97 6.79
C GLY A 45 12.34 -5.81 6.36
N ARG A 46 12.87 -6.80 5.64
CA ARG A 46 14.29 -6.80 5.21
C ARG A 46 14.71 -5.62 4.33
N GLY A 47 13.76 -4.92 3.70
CA GLY A 47 14.04 -3.85 2.75
C GLY A 47 14.79 -4.30 1.49
N MET A 48 15.20 -3.33 0.66
CA MET A 48 15.86 -3.55 -0.63
C MET A 48 17.12 -2.70 -0.72
N ASP A 49 18.17 -3.25 -1.33
CA ASP A 49 19.34 -2.46 -1.76
C ASP A 49 18.99 -1.57 -2.97
N ALA A 50 19.91 -0.66 -3.33
CA ALA A 50 19.66 0.30 -4.41
C ALA A 50 19.43 -0.40 -5.76
N ALA A 51 20.16 -1.49 -6.05
CA ALA A 51 20.02 -2.22 -7.31
C ALA A 51 18.66 -2.93 -7.42
N THR A 52 18.18 -3.53 -6.34
CA THR A 52 16.87 -4.19 -6.25
C THR A 52 15.76 -3.17 -6.31
N LEU A 53 15.88 -2.06 -5.57
CA LEU A 53 14.90 -0.98 -5.60
C LEU A 53 14.76 -0.40 -7.03
N GLN A 54 15.87 -0.16 -7.72
CA GLN A 54 15.84 0.29 -9.12
C GLN A 54 15.17 -0.73 -10.03
N LYS A 55 15.44 -2.03 -9.86
CA LYS A 55 14.75 -3.08 -10.62
C LYS A 55 13.24 -3.09 -10.36
N VAL A 56 12.80 -2.91 -9.12
CA VAL A 56 11.37 -2.83 -8.77
C VAL A 56 10.72 -1.59 -9.38
N LEU A 57 11.39 -0.44 -9.32
CA LEU A 57 10.91 0.81 -9.91
C LEU A 57 10.87 0.77 -11.45
N ASN A 58 11.84 0.12 -12.09
CA ASN A 58 11.91 0.00 -13.55
C ASN A 58 10.99 -1.11 -14.07
N GLY A 59 10.91 -2.24 -13.35
CA GLY A 59 9.97 -3.35 -13.59
C GLY A 59 8.52 -2.94 -13.38
N ALA A 60 8.27 -1.82 -12.70
CA ALA A 60 6.98 -1.14 -12.67
C ALA A 60 6.60 -0.48 -14.03
N THR A 61 7.33 -0.75 -15.13
CA THR A 61 7.12 -0.19 -16.48
C THR A 61 7.01 -1.28 -17.56
N THR A 62 6.59 -2.51 -17.25
CA THR A 62 6.58 -3.59 -18.27
C THR A 62 5.34 -3.59 -19.16
N THR A 63 5.57 -3.65 -20.48
CA THR A 63 4.58 -3.88 -21.55
C THR A 63 3.96 -5.29 -21.53
N LYS A 64 2.74 -5.40 -22.09
CA LYS A 64 1.75 -6.51 -22.10
C LYS A 64 2.21 -7.97 -22.36
N ALA A 65 3.49 -8.27 -22.54
CA ALA A 65 3.99 -9.57 -23.03
C ALA A 65 4.38 -10.61 -21.95
N SER A 66 4.62 -10.23 -20.69
CA SER A 66 5.10 -11.16 -19.65
C SER A 66 4.00 -11.58 -18.67
N ARG A 67 3.06 -12.43 -19.14
CA ARG A 67 1.89 -12.91 -18.38
C ARG A 67 2.15 -14.18 -17.55
N ARG A 68 3.41 -14.48 -17.20
CA ARG A 68 3.78 -15.64 -16.34
C ARG A 68 4.87 -15.21 -15.35
N LYS A 69 4.51 -15.24 -14.06
CA LYS A 69 5.25 -14.93 -12.81
C LYS A 69 5.01 -13.53 -12.19
N LYS A 70 4.27 -13.60 -11.07
CA LYS A 70 3.74 -12.56 -10.17
C LYS A 70 4.82 -11.91 -9.27
N ILE A 71 5.71 -11.09 -9.81
CA ILE A 71 6.52 -10.17 -8.98
C ILE A 71 6.57 -8.81 -9.67
N GLY A 72 5.91 -7.79 -9.09
CA GLY A 72 6.05 -6.39 -9.52
C GLY A 72 4.87 -5.74 -10.25
N LEU A 73 3.80 -6.47 -10.58
CA LEU A 73 2.65 -5.91 -11.31
C LEU A 73 1.90 -4.83 -10.52
N GLY A 74 1.72 -5.02 -9.21
CA GLY A 74 0.94 -4.11 -8.36
C GLY A 74 1.54 -2.70 -8.27
N LEU A 75 2.86 -2.56 -8.19
CA LEU A 75 3.51 -1.24 -8.18
C LEU A 75 3.51 -0.57 -9.57
N ALA A 76 3.60 -1.36 -10.63
CA ALA A 76 3.48 -0.89 -12.01
C ALA A 76 2.13 -0.24 -12.27
N LEU A 77 1.07 -1.00 -11.97
CA LEU A 77 -0.31 -0.58 -12.16
C LEU A 77 -0.63 0.60 -11.25
N LEU A 78 -0.26 0.53 -9.96
CA LEU A 78 -0.50 1.63 -9.04
C LEU A 78 0.22 2.91 -9.46
N ARG A 79 1.43 2.82 -10.02
CA ARG A 79 2.13 3.99 -10.58
C ARG A 79 1.39 4.58 -11.76
N GLN A 80 0.96 3.76 -12.71
CA GLN A 80 0.18 4.21 -13.87
C GLN A 80 -1.12 4.86 -13.41
N THR A 81 -1.85 4.26 -12.47
CA THR A 81 -3.06 4.83 -11.85
C THR A 81 -2.77 6.18 -11.22
N CYS A 82 -1.65 6.32 -10.48
CA CYS A 82 -1.25 7.60 -9.93
C CYS A 82 -1.02 8.64 -11.03
N GLU A 83 -0.22 8.31 -12.05
CA GLU A 83 0.13 9.23 -13.15
C GLU A 83 -1.12 9.65 -13.94
N MET A 84 -2.07 8.74 -14.19
CA MET A 84 -3.35 9.03 -14.86
C MET A 84 -4.29 9.89 -14.01
N CYS A 85 -4.12 9.92 -12.69
CA CYS A 85 -4.97 10.66 -11.76
C CYS A 85 -4.26 11.87 -11.14
N ASP A 86 -3.45 12.60 -11.91
CA ASP A 86 -2.68 13.79 -11.50
C ASP A 86 -1.82 13.57 -10.25
N GLY A 87 -1.25 12.37 -10.15
CA GLY A 87 -0.62 11.84 -8.97
C GLY A 87 0.81 11.38 -9.19
N ARG A 88 1.35 10.69 -8.18
CA ARG A 88 2.66 10.00 -8.29
C ARG A 88 2.80 8.88 -7.28
N LEU A 89 3.60 7.88 -7.64
CA LEU A 89 4.11 6.85 -6.75
C LEU A 89 5.53 7.19 -6.27
N ARG A 90 5.82 6.97 -4.98
CA ARG A 90 7.17 7.04 -4.40
C ARG A 90 7.45 5.78 -3.60
N VAL A 91 8.63 5.20 -3.80
CA VAL A 91 9.09 4.04 -3.02
C VAL A 91 10.43 4.38 -2.38
N TRP A 92 10.53 4.13 -1.09
CA TRP A 92 11.78 4.20 -0.33
C TRP A 92 12.01 2.85 0.32
N SER A 93 13.25 2.35 0.27
CA SER A 93 13.62 1.12 0.95
C SER A 93 15.10 1.12 1.24
N ARG A 94 15.51 0.51 2.35
CA ARG A 94 16.91 0.27 2.68
C ARG A 94 17.07 -1.09 3.35
N PRO A 95 18.18 -1.81 3.13
CA PRO A 95 18.42 -3.09 3.80
C PRO A 95 18.33 -2.95 5.32
N GLY A 96 17.57 -3.85 5.96
CA GLY A 96 17.35 -3.88 7.40
C GLY A 96 16.51 -2.73 7.98
N ARG A 97 15.90 -1.88 7.14
CA ARG A 97 15.06 -0.74 7.58
C ARG A 97 13.61 -0.81 7.10
N GLY A 98 13.26 -1.82 6.32
CA GLY A 98 11.96 -1.97 5.68
C GLY A 98 11.76 -1.11 4.44
N THR A 99 10.51 -1.07 4.00
CA THR A 99 10.07 -0.36 2.78
C THR A 99 8.93 0.61 3.10
N SER A 100 8.85 1.70 2.35
CA SER A 100 7.69 2.59 2.34
C SER A 100 7.28 2.90 0.91
N VAL A 101 6.04 2.58 0.58
CA VAL A 101 5.39 2.89 -0.69
C VAL A 101 4.34 3.95 -0.43
N THR A 102 4.39 5.06 -1.15
CA THR A 102 3.41 6.15 -1.07
C THR A 102 2.85 6.45 -2.45
N ALA A 103 1.56 6.20 -2.64
CA ALA A 103 0.79 6.61 -3.80
C ALA A 103 0.03 7.90 -3.47
N SER A 104 -0.07 8.81 -4.44
CA SER A 104 -0.91 10.00 -4.31
C SER A 104 -1.62 10.26 -5.61
N MET A 105 -2.85 10.77 -5.52
CA MET A 105 -3.76 11.05 -6.63
C MET A 105 -4.57 12.30 -6.31
N ARG A 106 -5.11 12.96 -7.32
CA ARG A 106 -6.17 13.95 -7.16
C ARG A 106 -7.45 13.24 -6.70
N LEU A 107 -8.08 13.75 -5.65
CA LEU A 107 -9.23 13.09 -5.03
C LEU A 107 -10.46 13.11 -5.94
N SER A 108 -10.69 14.23 -6.63
CA SER A 108 -11.83 14.44 -7.53
C SER A 108 -11.61 13.96 -8.96
N HIS A 109 -10.51 13.25 -9.26
CA HIS A 109 -10.23 12.79 -10.62
C HIS A 109 -11.25 11.73 -11.06
N VAL A 110 -11.81 11.86 -12.27
CA VAL A 110 -12.90 11.00 -12.77
C VAL A 110 -12.46 9.55 -12.94
N ASP A 111 -11.21 9.33 -13.38
CA ASP A 111 -10.65 7.99 -13.58
C ASP A 111 -10.00 7.41 -12.32
N ARG A 112 -10.12 8.09 -11.16
CA ARG A 112 -9.58 7.57 -9.91
C ARG A 112 -10.35 6.31 -9.50
N PRO A 113 -9.69 5.16 -9.31
CA PRO A 113 -10.37 3.98 -8.82
C PRO A 113 -10.95 4.21 -7.42
N PRO A 114 -12.05 3.52 -7.08
CA PRO A 114 -12.60 3.59 -5.73
C PRO A 114 -11.56 3.10 -4.71
N LEU A 115 -11.66 3.62 -3.48
CA LEU A 115 -10.78 3.19 -2.40
C LEU A 115 -10.94 1.69 -2.12
N GLY A 116 -12.17 1.17 -2.25
CA GLY A 116 -12.50 -0.22 -2.02
C GLY A 116 -12.64 -0.56 -0.54
N ASP A 117 -12.68 -1.87 -0.25
CA ASP A 117 -12.87 -2.37 1.11
C ASP A 117 -11.56 -2.44 1.92
N LEU A 118 -11.31 -1.42 2.74
CA LEU A 118 -10.18 -1.42 3.67
C LEU A 118 -10.35 -2.43 4.80
N THR A 119 -11.58 -2.69 5.25
CA THR A 119 -11.84 -3.63 6.36
C THR A 119 -11.45 -5.04 5.93
N ALA A 120 -11.95 -5.50 4.78
CA ALA A 120 -11.58 -6.80 4.22
C ALA A 120 -10.06 -6.91 3.97
N THR A 121 -9.42 -5.81 3.55
CA THR A 121 -7.96 -5.75 3.37
C THR A 121 -7.22 -5.99 4.69
N ILE A 122 -7.62 -5.30 5.76
CA ILE A 122 -7.00 -5.45 7.09
C ILE A 122 -7.28 -6.84 7.67
N GLU A 123 -8.49 -7.36 7.52
CA GLU A 123 -8.87 -8.70 7.96
C GLU A 123 -8.04 -9.78 7.26
N ALA A 124 -7.89 -9.68 5.93
CA ALA A 124 -7.07 -10.60 5.15
C ALA A 124 -5.61 -10.60 5.61
N LEU A 125 -5.03 -9.42 5.90
CA LEU A 125 -3.67 -9.31 6.41
C LEU A 125 -3.51 -9.92 7.80
N CYS A 126 -4.46 -9.64 8.70
CA CYS A 126 -4.46 -10.23 10.05
C CYS A 126 -4.58 -11.76 10.00
N ALA A 127 -5.43 -12.29 9.11
CA ALA A 127 -5.61 -13.72 8.92
C ALA A 127 -4.37 -14.39 8.32
N ALA A 128 -3.70 -13.74 7.36
CA ALA A 128 -2.51 -14.25 6.70
C ALA A 128 -1.28 -14.30 7.62
N SER A 129 -1.19 -13.43 8.63
CA SER A 129 -0.06 -13.39 9.56
C SER A 129 -0.49 -12.86 10.94
N PRO A 130 -1.05 -13.73 11.81
CA PRO A 130 -1.60 -13.34 13.11
C PRO A 130 -0.61 -12.68 14.08
N ASP A 131 0.69 -12.97 13.93
CA ASP A 131 1.76 -12.45 14.80
C ASP A 131 2.27 -11.07 14.36
N VAL A 132 1.88 -10.60 13.18
CA VAL A 132 2.27 -9.28 12.67
C VAL A 132 1.30 -8.22 13.21
N ASP A 133 1.85 -7.08 13.62
CA ASP A 133 1.04 -5.91 13.95
C ASP A 133 0.67 -5.15 12.67
N VAL A 134 -0.60 -5.20 12.32
CA VAL A 134 -1.18 -4.52 11.17
C VAL A 134 -1.90 -3.30 11.70
N GLN A 135 -1.45 -2.12 11.28
CA GLN A 135 -1.98 -0.84 11.71
C GLN A 135 -2.67 -0.13 10.54
N LEU A 136 -3.86 0.43 10.77
CA LEU A 136 -4.54 1.32 9.84
C LEU A 136 -4.65 2.72 10.46
N ARG A 137 -4.26 3.73 9.70
CA ARG A 137 -4.52 5.15 10.00
C ARG A 137 -5.29 5.77 8.86
N TYR A 138 -6.56 6.08 9.07
CA TYR A 138 -7.40 6.80 8.14
C TYR A 138 -7.57 8.24 8.63
N HIS A 139 -7.40 9.21 7.74
CA HIS A 139 -7.60 10.63 8.03
C HIS A 139 -8.35 11.28 6.88
N SER A 140 -9.44 11.97 7.18
CA SER A 140 -10.18 12.83 6.26
C SER A 140 -10.28 14.25 6.82
N ASP A 141 -10.85 15.18 6.05
CA ASP A 141 -11.17 16.51 6.56
C ASP A 141 -12.23 16.46 7.70
N GLU A 142 -12.98 15.36 7.82
CA GLU A 142 -14.06 15.18 8.80
C GLU A 142 -13.62 14.44 10.08
N GLY A 143 -12.49 13.73 10.04
CA GLY A 143 -12.08 12.95 11.19
C GLY A 143 -10.87 12.05 10.97
N LYS A 144 -10.59 11.23 11.98
CA LYS A 144 -9.52 10.25 11.95
C LYS A 144 -9.99 8.94 12.58
N PHE A 145 -9.53 7.84 12.01
CA PHE A 145 -9.71 6.50 12.55
C PHE A 145 -8.35 5.80 12.62
N CYS A 146 -8.10 5.12 13.74
CA CYS A 146 -6.88 4.36 13.95
C CYS A 146 -7.23 2.95 14.42
N PHE A 147 -6.48 1.98 13.94
CA PHE A 147 -6.59 0.58 14.33
C PHE A 147 -5.19 -0.04 14.45
N SER A 148 -5.01 -0.94 15.42
CA SER A 148 -3.87 -1.84 15.55
C SER A 148 -4.36 -3.24 15.90
N SER A 149 -3.89 -4.24 15.15
CA SER A 149 -4.20 -5.65 15.46
C SER A 149 -3.56 -6.09 16.78
N GLN A 150 -2.43 -5.52 17.17
CA GLN A 150 -1.81 -5.77 18.47
C GLN A 150 -2.67 -5.27 19.63
N GLU A 151 -3.21 -4.05 19.56
CA GLU A 151 -4.10 -3.51 20.60
C GLU A 151 -5.38 -4.35 20.73
N LEU A 152 -5.96 -4.78 19.60
CA LEU A 152 -7.12 -5.66 19.60
C LEU A 152 -6.85 -7.01 20.28
N ARG A 153 -5.67 -7.60 20.07
CA ARG A 153 -5.27 -8.85 20.74
C ARG A 153 -5.11 -8.64 22.26
N GLN A 154 -4.56 -7.51 22.69
CA GLN A 154 -4.35 -7.18 24.11
C GLN A 154 -5.64 -6.93 24.88
N GLN A 155 -6.71 -6.50 24.22
CA GLN A 155 -8.04 -6.30 24.85
C GLN A 155 -8.85 -7.59 25.01
N LYS A 156 -8.45 -8.67 24.32
CA LYS A 156 -9.14 -9.97 24.33
C LYS A 156 -8.47 -11.02 25.22
N GLY A 157 -7.30 -10.71 25.79
CA GLY A 157 -6.58 -11.55 26.75
C GLY A 157 -6.77 -11.07 28.17
#